data_AF-A0A9E2QLH7-F1
#
_entry.id   AF-A0A9E2QLH7-F1
#
_cell.length_a   1.000
_cell.length_b   1.000
_cell.length_c   1.000
_cell.angle_alpha   90.00
_cell.angle_beta   90.00
_cell.angle_gamma   90.00
#
_symmetry.space_group_name_H-M   'P 1'
#
loop_
_entity.id
_entity.type
_entity.pdbx_description
1 polymer ?
#
loop_
_entity_poly.entity_id
_entity_poly.type
_entity_poly.pdbx_seq_one_letter_code
_entity_poly.pdbx_strand_id
1 'polypeptide(L)' 'MAANIAEGYGAFFFNDTIRFYHYARRSLFESNDWFSKTMERDLLSEEEIKKIREVKKDLPFEINKLIKRVKTQKNKK' A
#
# COMPACT_ATOMS: atom_id res chain seq x y z
N MET A 1 -2.91 -2.69 -5.77
CA MET A 1 -2.01 -1.82 -4.99
C MET A 1 -1.06 -1.02 -5.89
N ALA A 2 -0.13 -1.65 -6.61
CA ALA A 2 0.87 -0.93 -7.42
C ALA A 2 0.25 0.01 -8.47
N ALA A 3 -0.81 -0.44 -9.17
CA ALA A 3 -1.57 0.39 -10.11
C ALA A 3 -2.07 1.71 -9.46
N ASN A 4 -2.74 1.62 -8.30
CA ASN A 4 -3.21 2.80 -7.55
C ASN A 4 -2.06 3.73 -7.13
N ILE A 5 -0.84 3.22 -6.88
CA ILE A 5 0.33 4.07 -6.60
C ILE A 5 0.74 4.82 -7.88
N ALA A 6 0.80 4.13 -9.02
CA ALA A 6 1.13 4.74 -10.30
C ALA A 6 0.09 5.78 -10.74
N GLU A 7 -1.21 5.48 -10.58
CA GLU A 7 -2.30 6.42 -10.85
C GLU A 7 -2.20 7.66 -9.97
N GLY A 8 -1.93 7.49 -8.67
CA GLY A 8 -1.72 8.61 -7.76
C GLY A 8 -0.52 9.48 -8.15
N TYR A 9 0.59 8.84 -8.53
CA TYR A 9 1.80 9.52 -8.99
C TYR A 9 1.57 10.34 -10.26
N GLY A 10 0.75 9.84 -11.20
CA GLY A 10 0.39 10.53 -12.44
C GLY A 10 -0.75 11.54 -12.31
N ALA A 11 -1.44 11.62 -11.17
CA ALA A 11 -2.59 12.50 -11.01
C ALA A 11 -2.18 13.97 -10.89
N PHE A 12 -2.93 14.86 -11.55
CA PHE A 12 -2.65 16.30 -11.58
C PHE A 12 -3.04 17.02 -10.28
N PHE A 13 -4.18 16.66 -9.69
CA PHE A 13 -4.69 17.32 -8.49
C PHE A 13 -4.30 16.59 -7.21
N PHE A 14 -3.90 17.34 -6.18
CA PHE A 14 -3.50 16.76 -4.88
C PHE A 14 -4.57 15.86 -4.26
N ASN A 15 -5.85 16.22 -4.38
CA ASN A 15 -6.94 15.42 -3.83
C ASN A 15 -7.07 14.07 -4.55
N ASP A 16 -6.87 14.04 -5.87
CA ASP A 16 -6.90 12.80 -6.65
C ASP A 16 -5.70 11.92 -6.32
N THR A 17 -4.49 12.50 -6.26
CA THR A 17 -3.29 11.78 -5.81
C THR A 17 -3.51 11.13 -4.45
N ILE A 18 -4.04 11.87 -3.47
CA ILE A 18 -4.33 11.35 -2.13
C ILE A 18 -5.38 10.23 -2.18
N ARG A 19 -6.43 10.38 -3.00
CA ARG A 19 -7.48 9.37 -3.16
C ARG A 19 -6.91 8.05 -3.69
N PHE A 20 -6.08 8.11 -4.72
CA PHE A 20 -5.40 6.93 -5.28
C PHE A 20 -4.47 6.27 -4.25
N TYR A 21 -3.69 7.03 -3.48
CA TYR A 21 -2.88 6.46 -2.41
C TYR A 21 -3.73 5.83 -1.28
N HIS A 22 -4.92 6.36 -1.00
CA HIS A 22 -5.87 5.69 -0.10
C HIS A 22 -6.38 4.37 -0.67
N TYR A 23 -6.64 4.28 -1.98
CA TYR A 23 -6.98 3.01 -2.63
C TYR A 23 -5.82 2.02 -2.62
N ALA A 24 -4.58 2.48 -2.84
CA ALA A 24 -3.38 1.64 -2.70
C ALA A 24 -3.29 1.04 -1.29
N ARG A 25 -3.53 1.87 -0.26
CA ARG A 25 -3.55 1.43 1.14
C ARG A 25 -4.65 0.39 1.37
N ARG A 26 -5.87 0.60 0.87
CA ARG A 26 -6.99 -0.35 1.02
C ARG A 26 -6.65 -1.71 0.41
N SER A 27 -6.13 -1.73 -0.82
CA SER A 27 -5.70 -2.98 -1.46
C SER A 27 -4.57 -3.70 -0.71
N LEU A 28 -3.68 -2.97 -0.04
CA LEU A 28 -2.65 -3.59 0.81
C LEU A 28 -3.26 -4.32 2.01
N PHE A 29 -4.26 -3.72 2.66
CA PHE A 29 -4.96 -4.38 3.77
C PHE A 29 -5.74 -5.62 3.30
N GLU A 30 -6.38 -5.56 2.13
CA GLU A 30 -7.00 -6.74 1.52
C GLU A 30 -5.96 -7.84 1.22
N SER A 31 -4.80 -7.49 0.66
CA SER A 31 -3.71 -8.44 0.43
C SER A 31 -3.16 -9.04 1.73
N ASN A 32 -3.15 -8.29 2.83
CA ASN A 32 -2.75 -8.80 4.13
C ASN A 32 -3.75 -9.80 4.69
N ASP A 33 -5.06 -9.56 4.53
CA ASP A 33 -6.11 -10.50 4.90
C ASP A 33 -5.98 -11.81 4.13
N TRP A 34 -5.77 -11.75 2.80
CA TRP A 34 -5.50 -12.93 1.99
C TRP A 34 -4.26 -13.69 2.46
N PHE A 35 -3.19 -12.98 2.81
CA PHE A 35 -1.98 -13.61 3.31
C PHE A 35 -2.20 -14.33 4.65
N SER A 36 -2.91 -13.70 5.60
CA SER A 36 -3.27 -14.37 6.86
C SER A 36 -4.09 -15.63 6.61
N LYS A 37 -5.06 -15.54 5.70
CA LYS A 37 -5.88 -16.67 5.26
C LYS A 37 -5.09 -17.80 4.61
N THR A 38 -4.04 -17.49 3.85
CA THR A 38 -3.15 -18.53 3.29
C THR A 38 -2.31 -19.20 4.36
N MET A 39 -1.89 -18.47 5.40
CA MET A 39 -1.17 -19.04 6.55
C MET A 39 -2.08 -19.94 7.39
N GLU A 40 -3.31 -19.51 7.68
CA GLU A 40 -4.30 -20.31 8.44
C GLU A 40 -4.69 -21.63 7.77
N ARG A 41 -4.52 -21.70 6.45
CA ARG A 41 -4.85 -22.87 5.62
C ARG A 41 -3.62 -23.70 5.27
N ASP A 42 -2.45 -23.37 5.82
CA ASP A 42 -1.16 -24.00 5.52
C ASP A 42 -0.86 -24.10 4.01
N LEU A 43 -1.22 -23.06 3.25
CA LEU A 43 -1.07 -23.04 1.77
C LEU A 43 0.32 -22.57 1.31
N LEU A 44 1.20 -22.19 2.24
CA LEU A 44 2.52 -21.64 1.98
C LEU A 44 3.53 -22.28 2.91
N SER A 45 4.73 -22.54 2.38
CA SER A 45 5.89 -22.93 3.18
C SER A 45 6.38 -21.78 4.07
N GLU A 46 7.15 -22.11 5.12
CA GLU A 46 7.79 -21.11 5.98
C GLU A 46 8.69 -20.15 5.20
N GLU A 47 9.37 -20.65 4.16
CA GLU A 47 10.24 -19.83 3.31
C GLU A 47 9.43 -18.80 2.51
N GLU A 48 8.29 -19.20 1.93
CA GLU A 48 7.38 -18.29 1.22
C GLU A 48 6.77 -17.26 2.16
N ILE A 49 6.34 -17.69 3.36
CA ILE A 49 5.83 -16.80 4.41
C ILE A 49 6.87 -15.75 4.77
N LYS A 50 8.13 -16.16 4.96
CA LYS A 50 9.24 -15.25 5.28
C LYS A 50 9.48 -14.25 4.15
N LYS A 51 9.59 -14.70 2.90
CA LYS A 51 9.78 -13.83 1.72
C LYS A 51 8.66 -12.80 1.60
N ILE A 52 7.39 -13.22 1.76
CA ILE A 52 6.25 -12.31 1.66
C ILE A 52 6.24 -11.30 2.81
N ARG A 53 6.58 -11.73 4.04
CA ARG A 53 6.71 -10.82 5.20
C ARG A 53 7.78 -9.76 4.98
N GLU A 54 8.94 -10.14 4.45
CA GLU A 54 10.04 -9.23 4.15
C GLU A 54 9.62 -8.19 3.12
N VAL A 55 9.02 -8.62 2.00
CA VAL A 55 8.57 -7.72 0.92
C VAL A 55 7.52 -6.72 1.40
N LYS A 56 6.59 -7.15 2.26
CA LYS A 56 5.47 -6.30 2.68
C LYS A 56 5.73 -5.42 3.90
N LYS A 57 6.84 -5.65 4.62
CA LYS A 57 7.13 -5.05 5.93
C LYS A 57 6.95 -3.52 5.94
N ASP A 58 7.50 -2.85 4.93
CA ASP A 58 7.59 -1.38 4.92
C ASP A 58 6.48 -0.71 4.09
N LEU A 59 5.70 -1.48 3.33
CA LEU A 59 4.67 -0.95 2.44
C LEU A 59 3.62 -0.06 3.13
N PRO A 60 3.07 -0.41 4.31
CA PRO A 60 2.09 0.46 4.96
C PRO A 60 2.67 1.82 5.35
N PHE A 61 3.93 1.82 5.79
CA PHE A 61 4.63 3.02 6.20
C PHE A 61 4.94 3.92 5.00
N GLU A 62 5.45 3.35 3.92
CA GLU A 62 5.78 4.11 2.70
C GLU A 62 4.53 4.72 2.04
N ILE A 63 3.41 3.98 1.97
CA ILE A 63 2.16 4.55 1.45
C ILE A 63 1.66 5.72 2.32
N ASN A 64 1.74 5.60 3.64
CA ASN A 64 1.35 6.68 4.56
C ASN A 64 2.28 7.91 4.41
N LYS A 65 3.58 7.69 4.18
CA LYS A 65 4.56 8.75 3.93
C LYS A 65 4.25 9.51 2.63
N LEU A 66 3.83 8.81 1.57
CA LEU A 66 3.36 9.44 0.33
C LEU A 66 2.13 10.32 0.57
N ILE A 67 1.13 9.81 1.28
CA ILE A 67 -0.07 10.59 1.63
C ILE A 67 0.30 11.85 2.43
N LYS A 68 1.15 11.71 3.45
CA LYS A 68 1.61 12.83 4.28
C LYS A 68 2.34 13.88 3.45
N ARG A 69 3.24 13.46 2.56
CA ARG A 69 3.99 14.35 1.66
C ARG A 69 3.07 15.20 0.80
N VAL A 70 2.06 14.59 0.18
CA VAL A 70 1.12 15.32 -0.69
C VAL A 70 0.23 16.26 0.11
N LYS A 71 -0.24 15.87 1.30
CA LYS A 71 -0.97 16.76 2.20
C LYS A 71 -0.14 17.99 2.61
N THR A 72 1.14 17.79 2.94
CA THR A 72 2.05 18.90 3.26
C THR A 72 2.26 19.83 2.06
N GLN A 73 2.40 19.30 0.84
CA GLN A 73 2.53 20.12 -0.37
C GLN A 73 1.25 20.93 -0.64
N LYS A 74 0.08 20.32 -0.47
CA LYS A 74 -1.21 21.00 -0.61
C LYS A 74 -1.33 22.18 0.36
N ASN A 75 -0.91 22.04 1.61
CA ASN A 75 -1.03 23.09 2.63
C ASN A 75 -0.01 24.24 2.48
N LYS A 76 1.01 24.07 1.63
CA LYS A 76 2.00 25.12 1.33
C LYS A 76 1.57 26.02 0.16
N LYS A 77 0.53 25.63 -0.57
CA LYS A 77 -0.10 26.39 -1.66
C LYS A 77 -1.33 27.11 -1.13
#